data_AF-A0A2P2KM28-F1
#
_entry.id   AF-A0A2P2KM28-F1
#
_cell.length_a   1.000
_cell.length_b   1.000
_cell.length_c   1.000
_cell.angle_alpha   90.00
_cell.angle_beta   90.00
_cell.angle_gamma   90.00
#
_symmetry.space_group_name_H-M   'P 1'
#
loop_
_entity.id
_entity.type
_entity.pdbx_description
1 polymer ?
#
loop_
_entity_poly.entity_id
_entity_poly.type
_entity_poly.pdbx_seq_one_letter_code
_entity_poly.pdbx_strand_id
1 'polypeptide(L)'
;MSKKLNLTPYQLDIDELINEFAEDGLTTLADFKKTWVSRKFSYIYDASPSTNLAFFMQSLYAHTMGHMFSVESFSRRLGGLYCLYCLYEIQPFKPPLRIYLSLGELKKLRHLVVEAKEHSIKVVPTLVKRMLEKNVFLFGFVDLNEDSVGDTVNHLSELYNSGVKLAWERVVANPQIEKFLLMDMGMEFDLSSLKKMSSEYAEAKKEAIQGNFVLHFPL
;
A
#
# COMPACT_ATOMS: atom_id res chain seq x y z
N MET A 1 1.25 -29.71 13.64
CA MET A 1 -0.04 -29.35 13.03
C MET A 1 -0.10 -27.83 12.99
N SER A 2 0.13 -27.20 11.83
CA SER A 2 0.10 -25.74 11.71
C SER A 2 -1.33 -25.25 11.87
N LYS A 3 -1.63 -24.44 12.88
CA LYS A 3 -2.93 -23.74 12.98
C LYS A 3 -3.05 -22.85 11.74
N LYS A 4 -4.04 -23.11 10.88
CA LYS A 4 -4.39 -22.21 9.77
C LYS A 4 -4.70 -20.84 10.37
N LEU A 5 -4.08 -19.79 9.83
CA LEU A 5 -4.32 -18.41 10.26
C LEU A 5 -5.80 -18.08 9.99
N ASN A 6 -6.55 -17.74 11.04
CA ASN A 6 -7.94 -17.31 10.92
C ASN A 6 -7.98 -15.78 10.77
N LEU A 7 -8.36 -15.31 9.59
CA LEU A 7 -8.41 -13.89 9.24
C LEU A 7 -9.79 -13.25 9.48
N THR A 8 -10.83 -14.07 9.68
CA THR A 8 -12.22 -13.61 9.76
C THR A 8 -12.46 -12.50 10.79
N PRO A 9 -11.89 -12.54 12.02
CA PRO A 9 -12.08 -11.46 12.98
C PRO A 9 -11.56 -10.10 12.46
N TYR A 10 -10.39 -10.10 11.82
CA TYR A 10 -9.79 -8.89 11.27
C TYR A 10 -10.58 -8.34 10.07
N GLN A 11 -11.11 -9.25 9.24
CA GLN A 11 -11.97 -8.88 8.12
C GLN A 11 -13.26 -8.22 8.61
N LEU A 12 -13.89 -8.80 9.65
CA LEU A 12 -15.07 -8.23 10.28
C LEU A 12 -14.78 -6.85 10.90
N ASP A 13 -13.66 -6.70 11.60
CA ASP A 13 -13.26 -5.39 12.16
C ASP A 13 -13.12 -4.34 11.05
N ILE A 14 -12.50 -4.69 9.91
CA ILE A 14 -12.37 -3.82 8.73
C ILE A 14 -13.75 -3.50 8.13
N ASP A 15 -14.61 -4.52 7.97
CA ASP A 15 -15.96 -4.38 7.42
C ASP A 15 -16.77 -3.39 8.24
N GLU A 16 -16.79 -3.56 9.56
CA GLU A 16 -17.52 -2.72 10.49
C GLU A 16 -16.99 -1.28 10.52
N LEU A 17 -15.66 -1.10 10.53
CA LEU A 17 -15.04 0.22 10.47
C LEU A 17 -15.47 0.98 9.20
N ILE A 18 -15.41 0.32 8.05
CA ILE A 18 -15.74 0.93 6.76
C ILE A 18 -17.25 1.16 6.65
N ASN A 19 -18.08 0.23 7.14
CA ASN A 19 -19.54 0.38 7.18
C ASN A 19 -19.95 1.58 8.02
N GLU A 20 -19.42 1.73 9.24
CA GLU A 20 -19.75 2.86 10.12
C GLU A 20 -19.33 4.21 9.52
N PHE A 21 -18.15 4.27 8.88
CA PHE A 21 -17.75 5.47 8.15
C PHE A 21 -18.72 5.79 7.00
N ALA A 22 -19.21 4.76 6.31
CA ALA A 22 -20.02 4.92 5.11
C ALA A 22 -21.51 5.15 5.37
N GLU A 23 -21.99 4.90 6.59
CA GLU A 23 -23.41 4.96 6.97
C GLU A 23 -24.02 6.33 6.68
N ASP A 24 -23.33 7.40 7.07
CA ASP A 24 -23.77 8.79 6.85
C ASP A 24 -23.27 9.38 5.51
N GLY A 25 -22.72 8.54 4.62
CA GLY A 25 -22.17 8.99 3.34
C GLY A 25 -20.97 9.92 3.48
N LEU A 26 -20.21 9.81 4.58
CA LEU A 26 -19.04 10.65 4.85
C LEU A 26 -17.96 10.41 3.81
N THR A 27 -17.17 11.44 3.49
CA THR A 27 -16.21 11.36 2.38
C THR A 27 -14.81 11.82 2.73
N THR A 28 -14.60 12.39 3.92
CA THR A 28 -13.31 12.98 4.29
C THR A 28 -12.45 11.98 5.07
N LEU A 29 -11.13 12.06 4.87
CA LEU A 29 -10.16 11.31 5.69
C LEU A 29 -10.24 11.70 7.17
N ALA A 30 -10.61 12.94 7.48
CA ALA A 30 -10.73 13.40 8.86
C ALA A 30 -11.87 12.67 9.58
N ASP A 31 -13.01 12.50 8.91
CA ASP A 31 -14.15 11.76 9.47
C ASP A 31 -13.84 10.27 9.60
N PHE A 32 -13.19 9.67 8.59
CA PHE A 32 -12.70 8.29 8.69
C PHE A 32 -11.77 8.10 9.90
N LYS A 33 -10.85 9.05 10.14
CA LYS A 33 -9.96 9.00 11.30
C LYS A 33 -10.70 9.12 12.64
N LYS A 34 -11.84 9.81 12.71
CA LYS A 34 -12.66 9.84 13.93
C LYS A 34 -13.22 8.46 14.21
N THR A 35 -13.78 7.78 13.20
CA THR A 35 -14.27 6.39 13.29
C THR A 35 -13.15 5.40 13.64
N TRP A 36 -11.97 5.59 13.04
CA TRP A 36 -10.77 4.79 13.36
C TRP A 36 -10.40 4.88 14.84
N VAL A 37 -10.39 6.10 15.38
CA VAL A 37 -10.03 6.35 16.79
C VAL A 37 -11.12 5.87 17.74
N SER A 38 -12.41 6.09 17.43
CA SER A 38 -13.52 5.63 18.27
C SER A 38 -13.51 4.11 18.44
N ARG A 39 -13.18 3.37 17.39
CA ARG A 39 -13.02 1.90 17.39
C ARG A 39 -11.71 1.39 17.97
N LYS A 40 -10.79 2.28 18.36
CA LYS A 40 -9.43 1.93 18.80
C LYS A 40 -8.70 1.05 17.78
N PHE A 41 -8.92 1.30 16.49
CA PHE A 41 -8.50 0.41 15.42
C PHE A 41 -6.97 0.33 15.24
N SER A 42 -6.23 1.26 15.85
CA SER A 42 -4.76 1.22 15.89
C SER A 42 -4.18 -0.06 16.50
N TYR A 43 -4.97 -0.80 17.29
CA TYR A 43 -4.57 -2.07 17.91
C TYR A 43 -4.78 -3.30 17.02
N ILE A 44 -5.20 -3.13 15.75
CA ILE A 44 -5.43 -4.26 14.83
C ILE A 44 -4.21 -5.19 14.69
N TYR A 45 -2.99 -4.68 14.92
CA TYR A 45 -1.77 -5.47 14.83
C TYR A 45 -1.31 -6.10 16.15
N ASP A 46 -1.96 -5.83 17.29
CA ASP A 46 -1.51 -6.35 18.60
C ASP A 46 -1.67 -7.88 18.69
N ALA A 47 -2.62 -8.44 17.95
CA ALA A 47 -2.86 -9.88 17.86
C ALA A 47 -2.20 -10.53 16.62
N SER A 48 -1.29 -9.81 15.94
CA SER A 48 -0.63 -10.30 14.72
C SER A 48 0.04 -11.66 14.94
N PRO A 49 0.01 -12.55 13.94
CA PRO A 49 0.67 -13.84 14.06
C PRO A 49 2.20 -13.67 14.07
N SER A 50 2.90 -14.52 14.83
CA SER A 50 4.36 -14.54 14.89
C SER A 50 5.01 -15.17 13.66
N THR A 51 4.24 -15.87 12.83
CA THR A 51 4.67 -16.49 11.56
C THR A 51 3.71 -16.07 10.44
N ASN A 52 4.15 -16.19 9.18
CA ASN A 52 3.35 -15.80 8.01
C ASN A 52 2.86 -14.35 8.06
N LEU A 53 3.68 -13.45 8.62
CA LEU A 53 3.33 -12.04 8.79
C LEU A 53 3.04 -11.34 7.46
N ALA A 54 3.85 -11.58 6.43
CA ALA A 54 3.58 -11.02 5.10
C ALA A 54 2.24 -11.51 4.53
N PHE A 55 1.89 -12.78 4.75
CA PHE A 55 0.56 -13.33 4.42
C PHE A 55 -0.55 -12.59 5.13
N PHE A 56 -0.46 -12.48 6.45
CA PHE A 56 -1.42 -11.73 7.24
C PHE A 56 -1.59 -10.29 6.73
N MET A 57 -0.49 -9.55 6.54
CA MET A 57 -0.51 -8.16 6.11
C MET A 57 -1.13 -7.99 4.72
N GLN A 58 -0.72 -8.81 3.73
CA GLN A 58 -1.31 -8.74 2.40
C GLN A 58 -2.78 -9.15 2.39
N SER A 59 -3.20 -10.08 3.24
CA SER A 59 -4.61 -10.44 3.36
C SER A 59 -5.47 -9.28 3.88
N LEU A 60 -4.98 -8.51 4.86
CA LEU A 60 -5.69 -7.31 5.33
C LEU A 60 -5.77 -6.23 4.25
N TYR A 61 -4.67 -6.03 3.50
CA TYR A 61 -4.66 -5.10 2.38
C TYR A 61 -5.62 -5.54 1.27
N ALA A 62 -5.60 -6.81 0.88
CA ALA A 62 -6.49 -7.36 -0.14
C ALA A 62 -7.97 -7.23 0.26
N HIS A 63 -8.31 -7.56 1.51
CA HIS A 63 -9.67 -7.39 2.04
C HIS A 63 -10.11 -5.92 1.97
N THR A 64 -9.25 -5.00 2.41
CA THR A 64 -9.52 -3.57 2.37
C THR A 64 -9.67 -3.03 0.93
N MET A 65 -8.84 -3.50 0.01
CA MET A 65 -8.93 -3.17 -1.42
C MET A 65 -10.23 -3.69 -2.04
N GLY A 66 -10.77 -4.81 -1.55
CA GLY A 66 -12.10 -5.31 -1.91
C GLY A 66 -13.19 -4.25 -1.76
N HIS A 67 -13.20 -3.50 -0.63
CA HIS A 67 -14.13 -2.38 -0.46
C HIS A 67 -13.79 -1.19 -1.36
N MET A 68 -12.51 -0.86 -1.49
CA MET A 68 -12.04 0.26 -2.33
C MET A 68 -12.47 0.11 -3.80
N PHE A 69 -12.53 -1.12 -4.29
CA PHE A 69 -12.87 -1.47 -5.67
C PHE A 69 -14.26 -2.04 -5.85
N SER A 70 -15.08 -2.02 -4.79
CA SER A 70 -16.47 -2.48 -4.83
C SER A 70 -17.33 -1.60 -5.72
N VAL A 71 -18.49 -2.13 -6.14
CA VAL A 71 -19.54 -1.37 -6.84
C VAL A 71 -20.49 -0.65 -5.87
N GLU A 72 -20.16 -0.64 -4.58
CA GLU A 72 -20.97 -0.02 -3.54
C GLU A 72 -20.80 1.51 -3.51
N SER A 73 -21.34 2.15 -2.46
CA SER A 73 -21.35 3.61 -2.35
C SER A 73 -19.95 4.21 -2.47
N PHE A 74 -19.89 5.40 -3.07
CA PHE A 74 -18.65 6.15 -3.21
C PHE A 74 -17.95 6.36 -1.86
N SER A 75 -18.73 6.65 -0.82
CA SER A 75 -18.25 6.75 0.57
C SER A 75 -17.56 5.45 1.03
N ARG A 76 -18.17 4.27 0.80
CA ARG A 76 -17.55 2.99 1.16
C ARG A 76 -16.21 2.76 0.47
N ARG A 77 -16.13 3.07 -0.83
CA ARG A 77 -14.89 2.92 -1.59
C ARG A 77 -13.79 3.88 -1.08
N LEU A 78 -14.15 5.10 -0.69
CA LEU A 78 -13.24 6.03 -0.02
C LEU A 78 -12.80 5.49 1.35
N GLY A 79 -13.71 4.88 2.11
CA GLY A 79 -13.40 4.18 3.35
C GLY A 79 -12.34 3.09 3.15
N GLY A 80 -12.45 2.31 2.07
CA GLY A 80 -11.42 1.35 1.67
C GLY A 80 -10.05 2.00 1.45
N LEU A 81 -9.97 3.08 0.66
CA LEU A 81 -8.71 3.80 0.44
C LEU A 81 -8.11 4.37 1.74
N TYR A 82 -8.94 4.97 2.59
CA TYR A 82 -8.49 5.57 3.85
C TYR A 82 -8.03 4.50 4.85
N CYS A 83 -8.75 3.38 4.94
CA CYS A 83 -8.37 2.22 5.74
C CYS A 83 -7.01 1.68 5.27
N LEU A 84 -6.83 1.49 3.96
CA LEU A 84 -5.60 0.97 3.38
C LEU A 84 -4.39 1.86 3.72
N TYR A 85 -4.56 3.17 3.62
CA TYR A 85 -3.54 4.14 4.01
C TYR A 85 -3.22 4.07 5.51
N CYS A 86 -4.24 4.03 6.38
CA CYS A 86 -4.06 3.97 7.82
C CYS A 86 -3.35 2.68 8.26
N LEU A 87 -3.78 1.52 7.74
CA LEU A 87 -3.13 0.23 7.95
C LEU A 87 -1.63 0.29 7.60
N TYR A 88 -1.29 0.88 6.45
CA TYR A 88 0.11 1.03 6.06
C TYR A 88 0.92 1.93 7.02
N GLU A 89 0.36 3.05 7.46
CA GLU A 89 1.08 4.01 8.31
C GLU A 89 1.31 3.48 9.74
N ILE A 90 0.40 2.67 10.27
CA ILE A 90 0.47 2.15 11.64
C ILE A 90 1.19 0.79 11.76
N GLN A 91 1.80 0.31 10.68
CA GLN A 91 2.57 -0.94 10.73
C GLN A 91 3.64 -0.90 11.83
N PRO A 92 3.74 -1.95 12.67
CA PRO A 92 4.72 -2.00 13.75
C PRO A 92 6.15 -2.32 13.25
N PHE A 93 6.32 -2.60 11.96
CA PHE A 93 7.58 -3.08 11.39
C PHE A 93 8.36 -1.97 10.68
N LYS A 94 9.69 -2.06 10.75
CA LYS A 94 10.63 -1.22 10.01
C LYS A 94 11.66 -2.11 9.30
N PRO A 95 11.77 -2.07 7.96
CA PRO A 95 10.97 -1.26 7.03
C PRO A 95 9.49 -1.71 6.94
N PRO A 96 8.56 -0.83 6.52
CA PRO A 96 7.16 -1.21 6.35
C PRO A 96 6.96 -2.20 5.19
N LEU A 97 6.00 -3.11 5.32
CA LEU A 97 5.57 -3.98 4.24
C LEU A 97 4.76 -3.17 3.23
N ARG A 98 5.21 -3.21 1.98
CA ARG A 98 4.56 -2.61 0.81
C ARG A 98 3.19 -3.24 0.59
N ILE A 99 2.24 -2.46 0.06
CA ILE A 99 0.95 -2.98 -0.38
C ILE A 99 1.09 -3.54 -1.80
N TYR A 100 0.82 -4.83 -2.00
CA TYR A 100 0.73 -5.37 -3.36
C TYR A 100 -0.45 -4.72 -4.09
N LEU A 101 -0.21 -4.27 -5.32
CA LEU A 101 -1.24 -3.70 -6.17
C LEU A 101 -1.06 -4.23 -7.61
N SER A 102 -2.07 -4.92 -8.12
CA SER A 102 -2.05 -5.42 -9.50
C SER A 102 -2.23 -4.27 -10.50
N LEU A 103 -1.93 -4.53 -11.77
CA LEU A 103 -2.24 -3.59 -12.85
C LEU A 103 -3.76 -3.33 -12.99
N GLY A 104 -4.59 -4.34 -12.77
CA GLY A 104 -6.05 -4.21 -12.78
C GLY A 104 -6.53 -3.31 -11.65
N GLU A 105 -6.00 -3.51 -10.46
CA GLU A 105 -6.29 -2.71 -9.27
C GLU A 105 -5.79 -1.27 -9.40
N LEU A 106 -4.61 -1.05 -10.00
CA LEU A 106 -4.10 0.29 -10.28
C LEU A 106 -5.04 1.09 -11.20
N LYS A 107 -5.64 0.44 -12.21
CA LYS A 107 -6.66 1.08 -13.07
C LYS A 107 -7.90 1.47 -12.27
N LYS A 108 -8.36 0.61 -11.36
CA LYS A 108 -9.51 0.90 -10.48
C LYS A 108 -9.18 2.04 -9.50
N LEU A 109 -7.97 2.08 -8.94
CA LEU A 109 -7.50 3.19 -8.10
C LEU A 109 -7.48 4.50 -8.87
N ARG A 110 -7.01 4.50 -10.13
CA ARG A 110 -7.07 5.67 -11.01
C ARG A 110 -8.51 6.16 -11.20
N HIS A 111 -9.46 5.26 -11.47
CA HIS A 111 -10.87 5.64 -11.60
C HIS A 111 -11.41 6.26 -10.31
N LEU A 112 -11.10 5.70 -9.14
CA LEU A 112 -11.50 6.29 -7.86
C LEU A 112 -10.94 7.71 -7.67
N VAL A 113 -9.69 7.96 -8.08
CA VAL A 113 -9.08 9.29 -8.03
C VAL A 113 -9.77 10.27 -8.98
N VAL A 114 -10.15 9.84 -10.19
CA VAL A 114 -10.89 10.66 -11.15
C VAL A 114 -12.27 11.03 -10.59
N GLU A 115 -13.02 10.05 -10.11
CA GLU A 115 -14.35 10.27 -9.52
C GLU A 115 -14.29 11.19 -8.29
N ALA A 116 -13.24 11.08 -7.47
CA ALA A 116 -13.03 11.99 -6.35
C ALA A 116 -12.74 13.43 -6.78
N LYS A 117 -12.05 13.64 -7.91
CA LYS A 117 -11.85 14.98 -8.48
C LYS A 117 -13.18 15.56 -8.98
N GLU A 118 -14.02 14.75 -9.62
CA GLU A 118 -15.36 15.15 -10.08
C GLU A 118 -16.24 15.59 -8.90
N HIS A 119 -16.16 14.89 -7.77
CA HIS A 119 -16.85 15.25 -6.52
C HIS A 119 -16.12 16.32 -5.69
N SER A 120 -15.07 16.96 -6.22
CA SER A 120 -14.28 17.99 -5.54
C SER A 120 -13.62 17.56 -4.21
N ILE A 121 -13.38 16.26 -4.02
CA ILE A 121 -12.70 15.70 -2.85
C ILE A 121 -11.20 15.74 -3.09
N LYS A 122 -10.58 16.88 -2.74
CA LYS A 122 -9.14 17.11 -2.98
C LYS A 122 -8.22 16.21 -2.16
N VAL A 123 -8.67 15.68 -1.02
CA VAL A 123 -7.82 14.86 -0.15
C VAL A 123 -7.39 13.54 -0.81
N VAL A 124 -8.25 12.95 -1.65
CA VAL A 124 -7.99 11.67 -2.32
C VAL A 124 -6.80 11.73 -3.29
N PRO A 125 -6.76 12.62 -4.30
CA PRO A 125 -5.61 12.72 -5.19
C PRO A 125 -4.33 13.09 -4.44
N THR A 126 -4.40 13.97 -3.43
CA THR A 126 -3.24 14.32 -2.60
C THR A 126 -2.73 13.11 -1.80
N LEU A 127 -3.63 12.30 -1.25
CA LEU A 127 -3.28 11.10 -0.49
C LEU A 127 -2.63 10.04 -1.38
N VAL A 128 -3.21 9.75 -2.54
CA VAL A 128 -2.66 8.76 -3.48
C VAL A 128 -1.30 9.21 -4.01
N LYS A 129 -1.13 10.50 -4.35
CA LYS A 129 0.18 11.06 -4.71
C LYS A 129 1.22 10.83 -3.61
N ARG A 130 0.88 11.13 -2.36
CA ARG A 130 1.75 10.88 -1.20
C ARG A 130 2.10 9.39 -1.04
N MET A 131 1.15 8.48 -1.23
CA MET A 131 1.41 7.04 -1.14
C MET A 131 2.39 6.58 -2.24
N LEU A 132 2.29 7.16 -3.43
CA LEU A 132 3.23 6.89 -4.53
C LEU A 132 4.63 7.45 -4.22
N GLU A 133 4.73 8.71 -3.75
CA GLU A 133 5.98 9.35 -3.33
C GLU A 133 6.69 8.58 -2.21
N LYS A 134 5.93 8.10 -1.23
CA LYS A 134 6.43 7.27 -0.13
C LYS A 134 6.75 5.83 -0.55
N ASN A 135 6.55 5.50 -1.82
CA ASN A 135 6.83 4.17 -2.37
C ASN A 135 6.04 3.07 -1.62
N VAL A 136 4.77 3.35 -1.28
CA VAL A 136 3.90 2.47 -0.48
C VAL A 136 3.53 1.18 -1.21
N PHE A 137 3.31 1.27 -2.52
CA PHE A 137 2.81 0.16 -3.34
C PHE A 137 3.94 -0.68 -3.92
N LEU A 138 3.75 -2.00 -3.98
CA LEU A 138 4.53 -2.95 -4.75
C LEU A 138 3.68 -3.37 -5.96
N PHE A 139 4.06 -2.94 -7.16
CA PHE A 139 3.29 -3.22 -8.37
C PHE A 139 3.54 -4.64 -8.88
N GLY A 140 2.46 -5.35 -9.20
CA GLY A 140 2.50 -6.68 -9.75
C GLY A 140 1.56 -6.89 -10.93
N PHE A 141 1.75 -8.00 -11.64
CA PHE A 141 0.97 -8.34 -12.83
C PHE A 141 -0.23 -9.26 -12.52
N VAL A 142 -0.21 -9.98 -11.40
CA VAL A 142 -1.21 -11.00 -11.05
C VAL A 142 -2.35 -10.37 -10.26
N ASP A 143 -3.60 -10.61 -10.66
CA ASP A 143 -4.77 -10.29 -9.84
C ASP A 143 -4.91 -11.35 -8.74
N LEU A 144 -4.93 -10.94 -7.46
CA LEU A 144 -5.10 -11.86 -6.34
C LEU A 144 -6.61 -12.14 -6.16
N ASN A 145 -7.03 -13.40 -6.34
CA ASN A 145 -8.37 -13.87 -5.95
C ASN A 145 -8.24 -14.67 -4.65
N GLU A 146 -9.29 -14.74 -3.82
CA GLU A 146 -9.28 -15.36 -2.48
C GLU A 146 -8.69 -16.79 -2.45
N ASP A 147 -8.94 -17.60 -3.48
CA ASP A 147 -8.41 -18.97 -3.60
C ASP A 147 -6.92 -19.04 -3.98
N SER A 148 -6.34 -17.97 -4.56
CA SER A 148 -4.94 -17.89 -5.00
C SER A 148 -4.02 -17.12 -4.04
N VAL A 149 -4.58 -16.54 -2.96
CA VAL A 149 -3.83 -15.76 -1.96
C VAL A 149 -2.80 -16.63 -1.24
N GLY A 150 -3.11 -17.90 -0.96
CA GLY A 150 -2.20 -18.83 -0.28
C GLY A 150 -0.85 -18.99 -0.98
N ASP A 151 -0.89 -19.45 -2.23
CA ASP A 151 0.32 -19.77 -2.99
C ASP A 151 1.04 -18.50 -3.47
N THR A 152 0.29 -17.48 -3.86
CA THR A 152 0.87 -16.22 -4.34
C THR A 152 1.51 -15.43 -3.21
N VAL A 153 0.95 -15.44 -2.00
CA VAL A 153 1.55 -14.69 -0.89
C VAL A 153 2.69 -15.44 -0.23
N ASN A 154 2.72 -16.78 -0.26
CA ASN A 154 3.95 -17.52 0.02
C ASN A 154 5.05 -17.15 -0.98
N HIS A 155 4.72 -17.07 -2.28
CA HIS A 155 5.65 -16.60 -3.29
C HIS A 155 6.04 -15.12 -3.13
N LEU A 156 5.13 -14.23 -2.71
CA LEU A 156 5.42 -12.83 -2.40
C LEU A 156 6.26 -12.68 -1.13
N SER A 157 6.09 -13.57 -0.14
CA SER A 157 6.92 -13.62 1.06
C SER A 157 8.33 -14.10 0.72
N GLU A 158 8.45 -15.12 -0.13
CA GLU A 158 9.71 -15.56 -0.72
C GLU A 158 10.35 -14.48 -1.60
N LEU A 159 9.58 -13.75 -2.41
CA LEU A 159 10.01 -12.59 -3.22
C LEU A 159 10.32 -11.37 -2.35
N TYR A 160 9.72 -11.19 -1.19
CA TYR A 160 10.11 -10.15 -0.25
C TYR A 160 11.46 -10.51 0.38
N ASN A 161 11.67 -11.80 0.69
CA ASN A 161 12.91 -12.34 1.24
C ASN A 161 14.05 -12.48 0.21
N SER A 162 13.75 -12.68 -1.08
CA SER A 162 14.74 -12.94 -2.16
C SER A 162 14.76 -11.89 -3.28
N GLY A 163 13.67 -11.14 -3.45
CA GLY A 163 13.32 -10.40 -4.68
C GLY A 163 13.41 -8.88 -4.61
N VAL A 164 13.74 -8.25 -3.48
CA VAL A 164 14.02 -6.79 -3.44
C VAL A 164 15.14 -6.41 -4.43
N LYS A 165 16.05 -7.33 -4.74
CA LYS A 165 17.14 -7.15 -5.72
C LYS A 165 16.75 -7.45 -7.18
N LEU A 166 15.96 -8.50 -7.42
CA LEU A 166 15.64 -9.01 -8.77
C LEU A 166 14.36 -8.42 -9.38
N ALA A 167 13.39 -8.01 -8.56
CA ALA A 167 12.14 -7.41 -9.04
C ALA A 167 12.36 -5.99 -9.56
N TRP A 168 13.31 -5.24 -9.00
CA TRP A 168 13.66 -3.91 -9.51
C TRP A 168 14.29 -3.98 -10.91
N GLU A 169 15.19 -4.93 -11.15
CA GLU A 169 15.80 -5.16 -12.46
C GLU A 169 14.76 -5.56 -13.53
N ARG A 170 13.71 -6.29 -13.14
CA ARG A 170 12.63 -6.72 -14.06
C ARG A 170 11.58 -5.64 -14.32
N VAL A 171 11.25 -4.82 -13.32
CA VAL A 171 10.31 -3.69 -13.46
C VAL A 171 10.93 -2.57 -14.29
N VAL A 172 12.22 -2.28 -14.11
CA VAL A 172 12.99 -1.34 -14.95
C VAL A 172 13.11 -1.84 -16.40
N ALA A 173 13.05 -3.15 -16.63
CA ALA A 173 13.13 -3.74 -17.97
C ALA A 173 11.80 -3.84 -18.72
N ASN A 174 10.66 -3.44 -18.13
CA ASN A 174 9.33 -3.60 -18.74
C ASN A 174 8.75 -2.27 -19.27
N PRO A 175 8.83 -2.01 -20.60
CA PRO A 175 8.38 -0.74 -21.19
C PRO A 175 6.86 -0.52 -21.12
N GLN A 176 6.05 -1.55 -20.85
CA GLN A 176 4.60 -1.38 -20.67
C GLN A 176 4.25 -0.77 -19.31
N ILE A 177 4.99 -1.13 -18.25
CA ILE A 177 4.81 -0.55 -16.91
C ILE A 177 5.25 0.92 -16.93
N GLU A 178 6.35 1.22 -17.61
CA GLU A 178 6.83 2.58 -17.86
C GLU A 178 5.77 3.45 -18.56
N LYS A 179 5.06 2.88 -19.54
CA LYS A 179 3.97 3.55 -20.25
C LYS A 179 2.76 3.88 -19.35
N PHE A 180 2.42 3.02 -18.39
CA PHE A 180 1.34 3.31 -17.42
C PHE A 180 1.75 4.35 -16.37
N LEU A 181 3.02 4.40 -15.97
CA LEU A 181 3.57 5.47 -15.12
C LEU A 181 3.57 6.82 -15.84
N LEU A 182 3.85 6.84 -17.14
CA LEU A 182 3.96 8.03 -17.97
C LEU A 182 2.62 8.60 -18.44
N MET A 183 1.59 7.77 -18.66
CA MET A 183 0.39 8.19 -19.40
C MET A 183 -0.70 8.90 -18.58
N ASP A 184 -0.57 9.08 -17.26
CA ASP A 184 -1.53 9.96 -16.53
C ASP A 184 -1.05 10.56 -15.19
N MET A 185 0.26 10.55 -14.93
CA MET A 185 0.91 11.34 -13.85
C MET A 185 1.76 12.47 -14.43
N GLY A 186 1.32 12.99 -15.59
CA GLY A 186 2.16 13.68 -16.57
C GLY A 186 2.73 15.05 -16.21
N MET A 187 2.80 15.49 -14.95
CA MET A 187 3.35 16.84 -14.66
C MET A 187 4.11 17.03 -13.33
N GLU A 188 4.58 16.01 -12.60
CA GLU A 188 5.40 16.33 -11.39
C GLU A 188 6.26 15.21 -10.78
N PHE A 189 6.74 14.27 -11.58
CA PHE A 189 7.90 13.46 -11.16
C PHE A 189 9.01 13.65 -12.19
N ASP A 190 9.96 14.50 -11.85
CA ASP A 190 11.16 14.66 -12.64
C ASP A 190 12.01 13.38 -12.54
N LEU A 191 12.17 12.73 -13.68
CA LEU A 191 12.94 11.50 -13.86
C LEU A 191 14.42 11.70 -13.45
N SER A 192 14.91 12.94 -13.52
CA SER A 192 16.24 13.31 -13.03
C SER A 192 16.34 13.23 -11.51
N SER A 193 15.26 13.58 -10.79
CA SER A 193 15.18 13.50 -9.34
C SER A 193 15.20 12.05 -8.83
N LEU A 194 14.52 11.12 -9.53
CA LEU A 194 14.57 9.68 -9.21
C LEU A 194 15.95 9.06 -9.49
N LYS A 195 16.61 9.48 -10.57
CA LYS A 195 18.00 9.05 -10.87
C LYS A 195 19.00 9.58 -9.85
N LYS A 196 18.83 10.82 -9.41
CA LYS A 196 19.66 11.45 -8.39
C LYS A 196 19.56 10.71 -7.05
N MET A 197 18.33 10.44 -6.58
CA MET A 197 18.11 9.67 -5.35
C MET A 197 18.69 8.25 -5.42
N SER A 198 18.62 7.61 -6.60
CA SER A 198 19.26 6.31 -6.84
C SER A 198 20.79 6.37 -6.73
N SER A 199 21.40 7.44 -7.26
CA SER A 199 22.85 7.67 -7.19
C SER A 199 23.33 7.94 -5.76
N GLU A 200 22.64 8.82 -5.04
CA GLU A 200 22.98 9.19 -3.66
C GLU A 200 22.88 7.98 -2.71
N TYR A 201 21.86 7.14 -2.87
CA TYR A 201 21.71 5.90 -2.11
C TYR A 201 22.81 4.87 -2.45
N ALA A 202 23.20 4.77 -3.73
CA ALA A 202 24.27 3.87 -4.16
C ALA A 202 25.64 4.31 -3.62
N GLU A 203 25.93 5.61 -3.58
CA GLU A 203 27.15 6.16 -2.98
C GLU A 203 27.17 5.97 -1.46
N ALA A 204 26.11 6.36 -0.75
CA ALA A 204 26.02 6.17 0.71
C ALA A 204 26.19 4.69 1.12
N LYS A 205 25.65 3.77 0.31
CA LYS A 205 25.83 2.33 0.52
C LYS A 205 27.25 1.87 0.24
N LYS A 206 27.92 2.42 -0.77
CA LYS A 206 29.31 2.10 -1.10
C LYS A 206 30.25 2.55 0.02
N GLU A 207 30.03 3.73 0.57
CA GLU A 207 30.80 4.24 1.71
C GLU A 207 30.58 3.42 2.99
N ALA A 208 29.35 3.00 3.25
CA ALA A 208 29.02 2.11 4.37
C ALA A 208 29.66 0.71 4.24
N ILE A 209 29.74 0.17 3.02
CA ILE A 209 30.37 -1.14 2.73
C ILE A 209 31.91 -1.05 2.78
N GLN A 210 32.48 0.09 2.42
CA GLN A 210 33.93 0.33 2.46
C GLN A 210 34.44 0.77 3.85
N GLY A 211 33.56 0.88 4.85
CA GLY A 211 33.92 1.16 6.24
C GLY A 211 34.29 2.61 6.54
N ASN A 212 34.02 3.56 5.64
CA ASN A 212 34.42 4.97 5.77
C ASN A 212 33.29 5.88 6.27
N PHE A 213 32.35 5.37 7.07
CA PHE A 213 31.29 6.20 7.63
C PHE A 213 31.80 7.04 8.82
N VAL A 214 32.31 8.23 8.52
CA VAL A 214 32.50 9.29 9.53
C VAL A 214 31.16 10.03 9.66
N LEU A 215 30.48 9.83 10.78
CA LEU A 215 29.33 10.64 11.18
C LEU A 215 29.78 12.09 11.40
N HIS A 216 29.68 12.94 10.38
CA HIS A 216 29.59 14.37 10.57
C HIS A 216 28.12 14.77 10.73
N PHE A 217 27.71 14.93 11.99
CA PHE A 217 26.56 15.76 12.33
C PHE A 217 27.04 17.22 12.39
N PRO A 218 26.49 18.16 11.61
CA PRO A 218 26.53 19.55 11.99
C PRO A 218 25.47 19.81 13.08
N LEU A 219 25.87 20.55 14.11
CA LEU A 219 24.98 21.23 15.06
C LEU A 219 24.07 22.22 14.33
#